data_AF-A0A0L0LNC6-F1
#
_entry.id   AF-A0A0L0LNC6-F1
#
_cell.length_a   1.000
_cell.length_b   1.000
_cell.length_c   1.000
_cell.angle_alpha   90.00
_cell.angle_beta   90.00
_cell.angle_gamma   90.00
#
_symmetry.space_group_name_H-M   'P 1'
#
loop_
_entity.id
_entity.type
_entity.pdbx_description
1 polymer ?
#
loop_
_entity_poly.entity_id
_entity_poly.type
_entity_poly.pdbx_seq_one_letter_code
_entity_poly.pdbx_strand_id
1 'polypeptide(L)'
;MSVKDDLEGDQETERLVNVWAVKILLLLLCVFGGLGALVLHHFWPTFFIYPYLYLSKDWTHDVLRFWPLLACGAGLSCAIYIFKPDTLSDSRPSQDEGLLVEGMFRSVSAGVLEEAWFRGIGVMYAMLLLVVFNWFWGVAGWVVAVIAAGLGVIFFISLFLRNMDAPFLGRLLLTGLAALVVWAVFKLNHDPVFFIYKNILYPIADFMTLKLMHPVFYGKEPAMLIIGMFAANAWFRDGHKYQGLLGAVNSWYAGCVLMFATVNYGIFVAIIVHALYDIMVHVLRYGFKKVTAYRYG
;
A
#
# COMPACT_ATOMS: atom_id res chain seq x y z
N MET A 1 5.48 -12.39 46.12
CA MET A 1 5.25 -12.36 44.66
C MET A 1 3.76 -12.56 44.48
N SER A 2 3.05 -11.58 43.91
CA SER A 2 1.60 -11.68 43.76
C SER A 2 1.26 -12.43 42.48
N VAL A 3 0.15 -13.19 42.45
CA VAL A 3 -0.35 -13.87 41.23
C VAL A 3 -0.49 -12.91 40.04
N LYS A 4 -0.64 -11.60 40.31
CA LYS A 4 -0.70 -10.56 39.28
C LYS A 4 0.66 -10.31 38.62
N ASP A 5 1.75 -10.40 39.38
CA ASP A 5 3.11 -10.19 38.86
C ASP A 5 3.50 -11.32 37.89
N ASP A 6 3.06 -12.55 38.19
CA ASP A 6 3.30 -13.72 37.34
C ASP A 6 2.50 -13.63 36.02
N LEU A 7 1.24 -13.17 36.07
CA LEU A 7 0.41 -12.98 34.87
C LEU A 7 0.91 -11.85 33.96
N GLU A 8 1.45 -10.77 34.52
CA GLU A 8 2.02 -9.66 33.75
C GLU A 8 3.30 -10.10 33.00
N GLY A 9 4.14 -10.95 33.62
CA GLY A 9 5.34 -11.51 32.99
C GLY A 9 5.05 -12.45 31.81
N ASP A 10 4.00 -13.27 31.93
CA ASP A 10 3.58 -14.19 30.86
C ASP A 10 3.07 -13.43 29.62
N GLN A 11 2.28 -12.37 29.82
CA GLN A 11 1.76 -11.54 28.72
C GLN A 11 2.86 -10.78 27.98
N GLU A 12 3.86 -10.26 28.70
CA GLU A 12 4.99 -9.58 28.08
C GLU A 12 5.83 -10.56 27.25
N THR A 13 6.12 -11.74 27.78
CA THR A 13 6.85 -12.79 27.07
C THR A 13 6.13 -13.21 25.79
N GLU A 14 4.82 -13.46 25.85
CA GLU A 14 4.01 -13.80 24.69
C GLU A 14 4.05 -12.69 23.63
N ARG A 15 3.96 -11.43 24.05
CA ARG A 15 4.07 -10.27 23.15
C ARG A 15 5.44 -10.21 22.46
N LEU A 16 6.52 -10.45 23.19
CA LEU A 16 7.87 -10.48 22.62
C LEU A 16 8.05 -11.60 21.60
N VAL A 17 7.58 -12.81 21.93
CA VAL A 17 7.60 -13.96 21.03
C VAL A 17 6.84 -13.66 19.74
N ASN A 18 5.67 -13.04 19.84
CA ASN A 18 4.86 -12.65 18.69
C ASN A 18 5.58 -11.62 17.79
N VAL A 19 6.26 -10.62 18.37
CA VAL A 19 7.02 -9.64 17.60
C VAL A 19 8.18 -10.30 16.83
N TRP A 20 8.93 -11.20 17.48
CA TRP A 20 10.03 -11.91 16.82
C TRP A 20 9.53 -12.87 15.75
N ALA A 21 8.44 -13.59 16.00
CA ALA A 21 7.83 -14.48 15.02
C ALA A 21 7.42 -13.73 13.75
N VAL A 22 6.81 -12.54 13.88
CA VAL A 22 6.46 -11.68 12.73
C VAL A 22 7.70 -11.23 11.96
N LYS A 23 8.78 -10.82 12.65
CA LYS A 23 10.04 -10.42 11.98
C LYS A 23 10.70 -11.57 11.25
N ILE A 24 10.75 -12.75 11.86
CA ILE A 24 11.28 -13.96 11.22
C ILE A 24 10.44 -14.31 10.00
N LEU A 25 9.11 -14.26 10.11
CA LEU A 25 8.22 -14.49 8.98
C LEU A 25 8.47 -13.49 7.84
N LEU A 26 8.58 -12.19 8.13
CA LEU A 26 8.89 -11.16 7.12
C LEU A 26 10.26 -11.39 6.48
N LEU A 27 11.26 -11.77 7.26
CA LEU A 27 12.58 -12.12 6.74
C LEU A 27 12.52 -13.34 5.81
N LEU A 28 11.81 -14.40 6.22
CA LEU A 28 11.61 -15.59 5.40
C LEU A 28 10.86 -15.24 4.11
N LEU A 29 9.82 -14.40 4.18
CA LEU A 29 9.12 -13.90 3.00
C LEU A 29 10.06 -13.13 2.07
N CYS A 30 10.98 -12.32 2.62
CA CYS A 30 11.99 -11.64 1.82
C CYS A 30 12.98 -12.62 1.17
N VAL A 31 13.42 -13.65 1.90
CA VAL A 31 14.33 -14.68 1.35
C VAL A 31 13.67 -15.49 0.25
N PHE A 32 12.50 -16.08 0.52
CA PHE A 32 11.77 -16.88 -0.48
C PHE A 32 11.27 -16.02 -1.63
N GLY A 33 10.87 -14.78 -1.36
CA GLY A 33 10.50 -13.82 -2.38
C GLY A 33 11.66 -13.43 -3.29
N GLY A 34 12.85 -13.25 -2.72
CA GLY A 34 14.09 -13.06 -3.47
C GLY A 34 14.44 -14.28 -4.35
N LEU A 35 14.29 -15.50 -3.83
CA LEU A 35 14.45 -16.72 -4.63
C LEU A 35 13.44 -16.79 -5.78
N GLY A 36 12.18 -16.45 -5.52
CA GLY A 36 11.15 -16.32 -6.56
C GLY A 36 11.54 -15.28 -7.62
N ALA A 37 12.14 -14.16 -7.21
CA ALA A 37 12.65 -13.15 -8.14
C ALA A 37 13.78 -13.65 -9.01
N LEU A 38 14.71 -14.45 -8.46
CA LEU A 38 15.78 -15.07 -9.23
C LEU A 38 15.23 -16.06 -10.26
N VAL A 39 14.23 -16.86 -9.89
CA VAL A 39 13.55 -17.78 -10.82
C VAL A 39 12.86 -17.00 -11.94
N LEU A 40 12.10 -15.96 -11.60
CA LEU A 40 11.42 -15.12 -12.59
C LEU A 40 12.42 -14.41 -13.51
N HIS A 41 13.53 -13.90 -12.99
CA HIS A 41 14.59 -13.29 -13.80
C HIS A 41 15.27 -14.31 -14.73
N HIS A 42 15.46 -15.55 -14.28
CA HIS A 42 16.04 -16.60 -15.11
C HIS A 42 15.18 -16.91 -16.34
N PHE A 43 13.87 -17.05 -16.17
CA PHE A 43 12.94 -17.38 -17.26
C PHE A 43 12.48 -16.16 -18.06
N TRP A 44 12.38 -14.99 -17.42
CA TRP A 44 11.92 -13.74 -18.00
C TRP A 44 12.81 -12.57 -17.55
N PRO A 45 14.04 -12.44 -18.09
CA PRO A 45 15.02 -11.45 -17.62
C PRO A 45 14.56 -10.01 -17.77
N THR A 46 13.60 -9.74 -18.65
CA THR A 46 13.02 -8.42 -18.89
C THR A 46 11.76 -8.14 -18.07
N PHE A 47 11.23 -9.13 -17.34
CA PHE A 47 9.97 -8.98 -16.60
C PHE A 47 10.12 -8.06 -15.39
N PHE A 48 11.16 -8.28 -14.59
CA PHE A 48 11.44 -7.49 -13.40
C PHE A 48 12.84 -6.88 -13.49
N ILE A 49 12.96 -5.81 -14.27
CA ILE A 49 14.15 -4.96 -14.24
C ILE A 49 13.92 -3.97 -13.10
N TYR A 50 14.58 -4.18 -11.97
CA TYR A 50 14.47 -3.32 -10.80
C TYR A 50 15.76 -2.49 -10.66
N PRO A 51 15.85 -1.33 -11.34
CA PRO A 51 17.09 -0.56 -11.39
C PRO A 51 17.35 0.23 -10.10
N TYR A 52 16.52 0.08 -9.06
CA TYR A 52 16.56 0.92 -7.86
C TYR A 52 17.42 0.37 -6.72
N LEU A 53 18.15 -0.73 -6.95
CA LEU A 53 19.16 -1.28 -6.04
C LEU A 53 20.50 -0.54 -6.17
N TYR A 54 20.50 0.78 -5.94
CA TYR A 54 21.71 1.58 -5.93
C TYR A 54 21.70 2.58 -4.78
N LEU A 55 22.91 2.93 -4.32
CA LEU A 55 23.12 4.01 -3.37
C LEU A 55 23.30 5.31 -4.15
N SER A 56 22.49 6.33 -3.86
CA SER A 56 22.69 7.64 -4.47
C SER A 56 24.06 8.22 -4.12
N LYS A 57 24.69 8.91 -5.09
CA LYS A 57 25.97 9.59 -4.88
C LYS A 57 25.85 10.74 -3.89
N ASP A 58 24.71 11.41 -3.86
CA ASP A 58 24.43 12.55 -2.97
C ASP A 58 23.31 12.19 -1.97
N TRP A 59 23.48 11.05 -1.31
CA TRP A 59 22.45 10.47 -0.45
C TRP A 59 22.01 11.41 0.68
N THR A 60 22.90 12.24 1.22
CA THR A 60 22.55 13.20 2.29
C THR A 60 21.55 14.23 1.78
N HIS A 61 21.85 14.85 0.63
CA HIS A 61 20.95 15.82 0.03
C HIS A 61 19.62 15.14 -0.37
N ASP A 62 19.70 13.95 -0.97
CA ASP A 62 18.52 13.23 -1.43
C ASP A 62 17.60 12.81 -0.28
N VAL A 63 18.14 12.38 0.86
CA VAL A 63 17.36 12.11 2.09
C VAL A 63 16.71 13.40 2.60
N LEU A 64 17.45 14.51 2.66
CA LEU A 64 16.95 15.78 3.19
C LEU A 64 15.87 16.43 2.32
N ARG A 65 15.78 16.11 1.02
CA ARG A 65 14.68 16.55 0.14
C ARG A 65 13.31 16.10 0.65
N PHE A 66 13.26 15.05 1.46
CA PHE A 66 12.03 14.51 2.03
C PHE A 66 11.62 15.16 3.37
N TRP A 67 12.25 16.27 3.76
CA TRP A 67 11.81 17.02 4.95
C TRP A 67 10.31 17.39 4.95
N PRO A 68 9.62 17.66 3.82
CA PRO A 68 8.19 17.97 3.85
C PRO A 68 7.35 16.79 4.35
N LEU A 69 7.77 15.54 4.03
CA LEU A 69 7.12 14.33 4.56
C LEU A 69 7.28 14.26 6.08
N LEU A 70 8.48 14.52 6.59
CA LEU A 70 8.75 14.55 8.03
C LEU A 70 7.91 15.64 8.71
N ALA A 71 7.90 16.86 8.17
CA ALA A 71 7.09 17.96 8.70
C ALA A 71 5.59 17.63 8.71
N CYS A 72 5.08 17.01 7.64
CA CYS A 72 3.68 16.56 7.56
C CYS A 72 3.36 15.48 8.60
N GLY A 73 4.21 14.45 8.71
CA GLY A 73 4.07 13.39 9.71
C GLY A 73 4.13 13.91 11.14
N ALA A 74 5.00 14.89 11.41
CA ALA A 74 5.08 15.57 12.69
C ALA A 74 3.78 16.34 12.99
N GLY A 75 3.32 17.16 12.03
CA GLY A 75 2.08 17.92 12.16
C GLY A 75 0.86 17.04 12.42
N LEU A 76 0.72 15.93 11.67
CA LEU A 76 -0.37 14.98 11.85
C LEU A 76 -0.28 14.26 13.21
N SER A 77 0.92 13.85 13.62
CA SER A 77 1.14 13.23 14.93
C SER A 77 0.72 14.18 16.05
N CYS A 78 1.20 15.44 16.00
CA CYS A 78 0.79 16.49 16.94
C CYS A 78 -0.74 16.68 16.96
N ALA A 79 -1.38 16.76 15.79
CA ALA A 79 -2.82 16.91 15.70
C ALA A 79 -3.56 15.72 16.34
N ILE A 80 -3.15 14.49 16.08
CA ILE A 80 -3.74 13.29 16.70
C ILE A 80 -3.64 13.39 18.23
N TYR A 81 -2.47 13.76 18.77
CA TYR A 81 -2.29 13.88 20.21
C TYR A 81 -3.10 15.01 20.84
N ILE A 82 -3.29 16.13 20.12
CA ILE A 82 -4.09 17.26 20.61
C ILE A 82 -5.59 16.92 20.59
N PHE A 83 -6.09 16.30 19.51
CA PHE A 83 -7.53 16.05 19.34
C PHE A 83 -8.01 14.74 19.95
N LYS A 84 -7.11 13.79 20.24
CA LYS A 84 -7.42 12.51 20.86
C LYS A 84 -6.48 12.20 22.03
N PRO A 85 -6.50 13.02 23.10
CA PRO A 85 -5.62 12.81 24.25
C PRO A 85 -5.81 11.44 24.89
N ASP A 86 -7.01 10.87 24.83
CA ASP A 86 -7.32 9.55 25.39
C ASP A 86 -6.55 8.41 24.72
N THR A 87 -6.08 8.58 23.48
CA THR A 87 -5.20 7.57 22.84
C THR A 87 -3.83 7.43 23.53
N LEU A 88 -3.49 8.37 24.43
CA LEU A 88 -2.28 8.30 25.26
C LEU A 88 -2.51 7.60 26.61
N SER A 89 -3.76 7.42 27.06
CA SER A 89 -4.06 6.97 28.42
C SER A 89 -3.89 5.47 28.65
N ASP A 90 -4.02 4.64 27.61
CA ASP A 90 -3.99 3.17 27.71
C ASP A 90 -2.60 2.56 27.96
N SER A 91 -1.55 3.37 28.01
CA SER A 91 -0.21 2.88 28.37
C SER A 91 0.34 3.79 29.43
N ARG A 92 0.37 3.29 30.68
CA ARG A 92 1.16 3.91 31.76
C ARG A 92 2.48 4.33 31.13
N PRO A 93 2.86 5.62 31.21
CA PRO A 93 4.12 6.06 30.67
C PRO A 93 5.18 5.38 31.51
N SER A 94 5.70 4.26 31.04
CA SER A 94 7.06 3.93 31.38
C SER A 94 7.87 5.08 30.78
N GLN A 95 8.19 6.06 31.63
CA GLN A 95 9.10 7.17 31.32
C GLN A 95 10.54 6.67 31.14
N ASP A 96 10.70 5.36 30.97
CA ASP A 96 11.95 4.68 30.78
C ASP A 96 12.46 4.98 29.37
N GLU A 97 13.56 5.71 29.30
CA GLU A 97 14.27 6.02 28.07
C GLU A 97 14.68 4.74 27.33
N GLY A 98 14.89 3.63 28.06
CA GLY A 98 15.14 2.31 27.48
C GLY A 98 14.03 1.85 26.53
N LEU A 99 12.77 2.11 26.87
CA LEU A 99 11.63 1.72 26.04
C LEU A 99 11.46 2.60 24.81
N LEU A 100 11.92 3.85 24.86
CA LEU A 100 12.01 4.70 23.67
C LEU A 100 13.06 4.14 22.71
N VAL A 101 14.27 3.86 23.20
CA VAL A 101 15.36 3.31 22.38
C VAL A 101 14.97 1.97 21.77
N GLU A 102 14.41 1.08 22.57
CA GLU A 102 13.93 -0.22 22.09
C GLU A 102 12.78 -0.07 21.09
N GLY A 103 11.82 0.81 21.36
CA GLY A 103 10.71 1.11 20.44
C GLY A 103 11.20 1.63 19.09
N MET A 104 12.16 2.56 19.09
CA MET A 104 12.78 3.08 17.87
C MET A 104 13.52 1.99 17.11
N PHE A 105 14.34 1.19 17.79
CA PHE A 105 15.07 0.08 17.15
C PHE A 105 14.11 -0.92 16.50
N ARG A 106 13.05 -1.30 17.22
CA ARG A 106 12.01 -2.20 16.70
C ARG A 106 11.33 -1.60 15.46
N SER A 107 10.93 -0.34 15.52
CA SER A 107 10.29 0.37 14.40
C SER A 107 11.19 0.46 13.18
N VAL A 108 12.41 0.96 13.35
CA VAL A 108 13.39 1.08 12.26
C VAL A 108 13.70 -0.28 11.63
N SER A 109 13.89 -1.33 12.43
CA SER A 109 14.12 -2.67 11.90
C SER A 109 12.92 -3.20 11.10
N ALA A 110 11.69 -2.88 11.53
CA ALA A 110 10.48 -3.21 10.78
C ALA A 110 10.40 -2.41 9.49
N GLY A 111 10.65 -1.09 9.54
CA GLY A 111 10.68 -0.21 8.37
C GLY A 111 11.66 -0.67 7.30
N VAL A 112 12.85 -1.14 7.68
CA VAL A 112 13.82 -1.73 6.72
C VAL A 112 13.23 -2.96 6.00
N LEU A 113 12.61 -3.88 6.75
CA LEU A 113 11.99 -5.08 6.17
C LEU A 113 10.76 -4.72 5.33
N GLU A 114 9.98 -3.74 5.77
CA GLU A 114 8.82 -3.23 5.04
C GLU A 114 9.23 -2.57 3.72
N GLU A 115 10.31 -1.81 3.69
CA GLU A 115 10.83 -1.26 2.43
C GLU A 115 11.34 -2.37 1.49
N ALA A 116 12.13 -3.31 2.01
CA ALA A 116 12.62 -4.44 1.22
C ALA A 116 11.46 -5.25 0.62
N TRP A 117 10.39 -5.45 1.39
CA TRP A 117 9.19 -6.12 0.92
C TRP A 117 8.37 -5.23 -0.01
N PHE A 118 7.75 -4.15 0.46
CA PHE A 118 6.75 -3.40 -0.30
C PHE A 118 7.35 -2.61 -1.47
N ARG A 119 8.63 -2.24 -1.41
CA ARG A 119 9.26 -1.44 -2.48
C ARG A 119 10.15 -2.31 -3.35
N GLY A 120 10.62 -3.46 -2.87
CA GLY A 120 11.35 -4.46 -3.64
C GLY A 120 10.47 -5.63 -4.09
N ILE A 121 10.42 -6.68 -3.27
CA ILE A 121 9.88 -8.00 -3.64
C ILE A 121 8.37 -8.00 -3.90
N GLY A 122 7.61 -7.33 -3.06
CA GLY A 122 6.15 -7.21 -3.17
C GLY A 122 5.72 -6.55 -4.48
N VAL A 123 6.52 -5.63 -5.03
CA VAL A 123 6.28 -5.01 -6.34
C VAL A 123 6.28 -6.07 -7.44
N MET A 124 7.27 -6.97 -7.44
CA MET A 124 7.35 -8.06 -8.40
C MET A 124 6.14 -8.99 -8.32
N TYR A 125 5.75 -9.39 -7.10
CA TYR A 125 4.56 -10.22 -6.92
C TYR A 125 3.28 -9.50 -7.34
N ALA A 126 3.16 -8.21 -7.06
CA ALA A 126 2.07 -7.40 -7.57
C ALA A 126 2.03 -7.39 -9.10
N MET A 127 3.18 -7.19 -9.78
CA MET A 127 3.29 -7.30 -11.23
C MET A 127 2.82 -8.66 -11.75
N LEU A 128 3.25 -9.75 -11.10
CA LEU A 128 2.83 -11.10 -11.48
C LEU A 128 1.32 -11.28 -11.33
N LEU A 129 0.74 -10.82 -10.22
CA LEU A 129 -0.71 -10.85 -10.01
C LEU A 129 -1.45 -10.03 -11.06
N LEU A 130 -0.93 -8.88 -11.47
CA LEU A 130 -1.51 -8.06 -12.53
C LEU A 130 -1.48 -8.78 -13.87
N VAL A 131 -0.38 -9.48 -14.20
CA VAL A 131 -0.31 -10.31 -15.42
C VAL A 131 -1.32 -11.45 -15.37
N VAL A 132 -1.41 -12.18 -14.26
CA VAL A 132 -2.39 -13.27 -14.09
C VAL A 132 -3.81 -12.74 -14.18
N PHE A 133 -4.09 -11.59 -13.55
CA PHE A 133 -5.40 -10.95 -13.59
C PHE A 133 -5.72 -10.47 -15.01
N ASN A 134 -4.80 -9.82 -15.71
CA ASN A 134 -4.99 -9.40 -17.09
C ASN A 134 -5.18 -10.57 -18.04
N TRP A 135 -4.45 -11.68 -17.84
CA TRP A 135 -4.67 -12.92 -18.59
C TRP A 135 -6.07 -13.48 -18.32
N PHE A 136 -6.47 -13.55 -17.05
CA PHE A 136 -7.80 -14.01 -16.65
C PHE A 136 -8.89 -13.14 -17.28
N TRP A 137 -8.78 -11.82 -17.22
CA TRP A 137 -9.75 -10.92 -17.84
C TRP A 137 -9.65 -10.84 -19.36
N GLY A 138 -8.50 -11.17 -19.94
CA GLY A 138 -8.40 -11.41 -21.38
C GLY A 138 -9.31 -12.57 -21.77
N VAL A 139 -9.10 -13.75 -21.18
CA VAL A 139 -9.87 -14.97 -21.52
C VAL A 139 -11.32 -14.88 -21.03
N ALA A 140 -11.54 -14.59 -19.76
CA ALA A 140 -12.87 -14.45 -19.17
C ALA A 140 -13.63 -13.25 -19.73
N GLY A 141 -12.93 -12.16 -20.09
CA GLY A 141 -13.53 -11.01 -20.76
C GLY A 141 -14.14 -11.38 -22.11
N TRP A 142 -13.49 -12.25 -22.88
CA TRP A 142 -14.09 -12.81 -24.10
C TRP A 142 -15.36 -13.63 -23.81
N VAL A 143 -15.35 -14.46 -22.76
CA VAL A 143 -16.52 -15.24 -22.36
C VAL A 143 -17.68 -14.31 -21.94
N VAL A 144 -17.41 -13.33 -21.08
CA VAL A 144 -18.40 -12.33 -20.67
C VAL A 144 -18.91 -11.54 -21.86
N ALA A 145 -18.03 -11.16 -22.79
CA ALA A 145 -18.40 -10.47 -24.02
C ALA A 145 -19.33 -11.30 -24.92
N VAL A 146 -19.06 -12.60 -25.06
CA VAL A 146 -19.91 -13.52 -25.83
C VAL A 146 -21.27 -13.69 -25.16
N ILE A 147 -21.32 -13.87 -23.84
CA ILE A 147 -22.58 -13.97 -23.09
C ILE A 147 -23.38 -12.67 -23.23
N ALA A 148 -22.73 -11.52 -23.06
CA ALA A 148 -23.35 -10.20 -23.21
C ALA A 148 -23.93 -9.99 -24.61
N ALA A 149 -23.16 -10.34 -25.65
CA ALA A 149 -23.62 -10.27 -27.04
C ALA A 149 -24.81 -11.22 -27.28
N GLY A 150 -24.76 -12.45 -26.76
CA GLY A 150 -25.85 -13.42 -26.83
C GLY A 150 -27.13 -12.91 -26.17
N LEU A 151 -27.03 -12.35 -24.96
CA LEU A 151 -28.15 -11.71 -24.27
C LEU A 151 -28.70 -10.50 -25.06
N GLY A 152 -27.82 -9.70 -25.68
CA GLY A 152 -28.21 -8.60 -26.56
C GLY A 152 -28.98 -9.06 -27.81
N VAL A 153 -28.57 -10.19 -28.41
CA VAL A 153 -29.29 -10.80 -29.54
C VAL A 153 -30.64 -11.35 -29.10
N ILE A 154 -30.71 -12.07 -27.98
CA ILE A 154 -31.98 -12.55 -27.40
C ILE A 154 -32.91 -11.37 -27.14
N PHE A 155 -32.39 -10.29 -26.58
CA PHE A 155 -33.10 -9.03 -26.37
C PHE A 155 -33.64 -8.44 -27.68
N PHE A 156 -32.80 -8.34 -28.72
CA PHE A 156 -33.22 -7.81 -30.02
C PHE A 156 -34.34 -8.68 -30.62
N ILE A 157 -34.18 -10.01 -30.62
CA ILE A 157 -35.22 -10.94 -31.07
C ILE A 157 -36.52 -10.75 -30.27
N SER A 158 -36.40 -10.59 -28.95
CA SER A 158 -37.54 -10.41 -28.05
C SER A 158 -38.34 -9.14 -28.34
N LEU A 159 -37.68 -8.04 -28.72
CA LEU A 159 -38.33 -6.82 -29.18
C LEU A 159 -39.17 -7.04 -30.45
N PHE A 160 -38.68 -7.86 -31.38
CA PHE A 160 -39.40 -8.15 -32.62
C PHE A 160 -40.60 -9.08 -32.42
N LEU A 161 -40.59 -9.93 -31.38
CA LEU A 161 -41.64 -10.90 -31.11
C LEU A 161 -42.88 -10.35 -30.39
N ARG A 162 -42.96 -9.04 -30.13
CA ARG A 162 -44.12 -8.20 -29.72
C ARG A 162 -45.05 -8.66 -28.58
N ASN A 163 -44.89 -9.83 -27.96
CA ASN A 163 -45.79 -10.38 -26.93
C ASN A 163 -45.18 -10.46 -25.52
N MET A 164 -44.34 -9.50 -25.13
CA MET A 164 -43.74 -9.49 -23.78
C MET A 164 -44.35 -8.43 -22.87
N ASP A 165 -44.58 -8.81 -21.62
CA ASP A 165 -45.01 -7.88 -20.56
C ASP A 165 -43.98 -6.75 -20.37
N ALA A 166 -44.46 -5.51 -20.33
CA ALA A 166 -43.64 -4.30 -20.15
C ALA A 166 -42.58 -4.37 -19.02
N PRO A 167 -42.89 -4.86 -17.80
CA PRO A 167 -41.88 -4.97 -16.74
C PRO A 167 -40.82 -6.04 -16.99
N PHE A 168 -41.12 -7.08 -17.78
CA PHE A 168 -40.13 -8.05 -18.22
C PHE A 168 -39.20 -7.41 -19.27
N LEU A 169 -39.78 -6.69 -20.24
CA LEU A 169 -39.04 -5.95 -21.24
C LEU A 169 -38.09 -4.91 -20.62
N GLY A 170 -38.53 -4.19 -19.59
CA GLY A 170 -37.69 -3.22 -18.86
C GLY A 170 -36.47 -3.84 -18.17
N ARG A 171 -36.64 -5.01 -17.53
CA ARG A 171 -35.52 -5.74 -16.91
C ARG A 171 -34.54 -6.28 -17.95
N LEU A 172 -35.07 -6.78 -19.07
CA LEU A 172 -34.27 -7.26 -20.18
C LEU A 172 -33.48 -6.12 -20.84
N LEU A 173 -34.11 -4.94 -21.02
CA LEU A 173 -33.47 -3.70 -21.49
C LEU A 173 -32.31 -3.29 -20.59
N LEU A 174 -32.54 -3.23 -19.28
CA LEU A 174 -31.51 -2.81 -18.32
C LEU A 174 -30.33 -3.80 -18.30
N THR A 175 -30.63 -5.10 -18.34
CA THR A 175 -29.61 -6.15 -18.35
C THR A 175 -28.81 -6.14 -19.66
N GLY A 176 -29.49 -6.02 -20.80
CA GLY A 176 -28.86 -5.91 -22.12
C GLY A 176 -27.98 -4.66 -22.22
N LEU A 177 -28.47 -3.50 -21.77
CA LEU A 177 -27.70 -2.25 -21.75
C LEU A 177 -26.48 -2.35 -20.82
N ALA A 178 -26.64 -2.90 -19.61
CA ALA A 178 -25.54 -3.13 -18.69
C ALA A 178 -24.48 -4.07 -19.31
N ALA A 179 -24.92 -5.15 -19.94
CA ALA A 179 -24.04 -6.09 -20.63
C ALA A 179 -23.29 -5.44 -21.81
N LEU A 180 -23.95 -4.55 -22.55
CA LEU A 180 -23.37 -3.80 -23.66
C LEU A 180 -22.39 -2.72 -23.19
N VAL A 181 -22.67 -2.06 -22.07
CA VAL A 181 -21.74 -1.12 -21.41
C VAL A 181 -20.50 -1.86 -20.91
N VAL A 182 -20.69 -3.00 -20.24
CA VAL A 182 -19.57 -3.87 -19.83
C VAL A 182 -18.77 -4.28 -21.05
N TRP A 183 -19.41 -4.84 -22.08
CA TRP A 183 -18.75 -5.22 -23.33
C TRP A 183 -17.99 -4.05 -23.97
N ALA A 184 -18.58 -2.86 -24.05
CA ALA A 184 -17.95 -1.69 -24.63
C ALA A 184 -16.74 -1.25 -23.81
N VAL A 185 -16.84 -1.21 -22.47
CA VAL A 185 -15.73 -0.87 -21.58
C VAL A 185 -14.57 -1.87 -21.74
N PHE A 186 -14.87 -3.16 -21.82
CA PHE A 186 -13.87 -4.23 -21.98
C PHE A 186 -13.29 -4.31 -23.40
N LYS A 187 -14.07 -4.00 -24.44
CA LYS A 187 -13.58 -4.02 -25.82
C LYS A 187 -12.83 -2.74 -26.19
N LEU A 188 -13.23 -1.59 -25.66
CA LEU A 188 -12.55 -0.31 -25.88
C LEU A 188 -11.26 -0.20 -25.07
N ASN A 189 -11.14 -0.95 -23.96
CA ASN A 189 -9.90 -1.04 -23.19
C ASN A 189 -9.51 -2.51 -23.02
N HIS A 190 -8.55 -2.96 -23.83
CA HIS A 190 -7.95 -4.30 -23.76
C HIS A 190 -7.36 -4.65 -22.38
N ASP A 191 -7.29 -3.69 -21.46
CA ASP A 191 -6.70 -3.84 -20.13
C ASP A 191 -7.47 -2.98 -19.09
N PRO A 192 -8.50 -3.54 -18.42
CA PRO A 192 -9.33 -2.79 -17.47
C PRO A 192 -8.54 -2.33 -16.24
N VAL A 193 -7.50 -3.06 -15.84
CA VAL A 193 -6.61 -2.68 -14.75
C VAL A 193 -5.85 -1.42 -15.14
N PHE A 194 -5.17 -1.43 -16.28
CA PHE A 194 -4.44 -0.26 -16.74
C PHE A 194 -5.35 0.95 -16.95
N PHE A 195 -6.59 0.73 -17.40
CA PHE A 195 -7.57 1.81 -17.50
C PHE A 195 -7.85 2.47 -16.14
N ILE A 196 -8.17 1.67 -15.11
CA ILE A 196 -8.45 2.19 -13.76
C ILE A 196 -7.23 2.91 -13.20
N TYR A 197 -6.05 2.31 -13.33
CA TYR A 197 -4.83 2.94 -12.81
C TYR A 197 -4.51 4.24 -13.51
N LYS A 198 -4.45 4.24 -14.84
CA LYS A 198 -4.00 5.40 -15.63
C LYS A 198 -5.00 6.56 -15.61
N ASN A 199 -6.30 6.27 -15.65
CA ASN A 199 -7.32 7.30 -15.80
C ASN A 199 -7.96 7.73 -14.48
N ILE A 200 -7.84 6.93 -13.42
CA ILE A 200 -8.47 7.22 -12.12
C ILE A 200 -7.41 7.33 -11.03
N LEU A 201 -6.66 6.26 -10.76
CA LEU A 201 -5.76 6.23 -9.60
C LEU A 201 -4.56 7.16 -9.75
N TYR A 202 -3.94 7.23 -10.94
CA TYR A 202 -2.80 8.12 -11.20
C TYR A 202 -3.18 9.58 -11.04
N PRO A 203 -4.25 10.13 -11.68
CA PRO A 203 -4.66 11.51 -11.46
C PRO A 203 -4.97 11.83 -10.00
N ILE A 204 -5.65 10.93 -9.29
CA ILE A 204 -5.96 11.12 -7.86
C ILE A 204 -4.68 11.16 -7.04
N ALA A 205 -3.78 10.18 -7.22
CA ALA A 205 -2.53 10.14 -6.48
C ALA A 205 -1.61 11.32 -6.82
N ASP A 206 -1.54 11.73 -8.08
CA ASP A 206 -0.79 12.89 -8.53
C ASP A 206 -1.33 14.19 -7.91
N PHE A 207 -2.65 14.35 -7.85
CA PHE A 207 -3.29 15.47 -7.16
C PHE A 207 -3.02 15.45 -5.64
N MET A 208 -3.26 14.32 -4.98
CA MET A 208 -3.08 14.17 -3.53
C MET A 208 -1.62 14.32 -3.08
N THR A 209 -0.66 14.08 -3.97
CA THR A 209 0.77 14.26 -3.73
C THR A 209 1.31 15.60 -4.23
N LEU A 210 0.42 16.54 -4.58
CA LEU A 210 0.78 17.87 -5.07
C LEU A 210 1.78 17.82 -6.24
N LYS A 211 1.54 16.90 -7.17
CA LYS A 211 2.37 16.65 -8.36
C LYS A 211 3.76 16.06 -8.09
N LEU A 212 4.06 15.65 -6.86
CA LEU A 212 5.32 14.93 -6.55
C LEU A 212 5.42 13.64 -7.38
N MET A 213 4.32 12.90 -7.52
CA MET A 213 4.30 11.63 -8.24
C MET A 213 4.23 11.76 -9.77
N HIS A 214 4.04 12.97 -10.29
CA HIS A 214 3.92 13.22 -11.73
C HIS A 214 5.04 12.60 -12.58
N PRO A 215 6.34 12.80 -12.26
CA PRO A 215 7.43 12.20 -13.03
C PRO A 215 7.49 10.66 -12.91
N VAL A 216 6.91 10.07 -11.87
CA VAL A 216 6.86 8.60 -11.71
C VAL A 216 5.72 8.02 -12.56
N PHE A 217 4.54 8.63 -12.53
CA PHE A 217 3.36 8.14 -13.27
C PHE A 217 3.42 8.39 -14.77
N TYR A 218 4.01 9.51 -15.17
CA TYR A 218 4.08 9.95 -16.57
C TYR A 218 5.51 9.96 -17.12
N GLY A 219 6.45 9.34 -16.38
CA GLY A 219 7.85 9.20 -16.77
C GLY A 219 8.10 8.07 -17.77
N LYS A 220 9.37 7.63 -17.81
CA LYS A 220 9.84 6.57 -18.72
C LYS A 220 9.71 5.17 -18.12
N GLU A 221 9.36 5.06 -16.86
CA GLU A 221 9.27 3.78 -16.17
C GLU A 221 8.17 2.89 -16.78
N PRO A 222 8.39 1.57 -16.87
CA PRO A 222 7.38 0.66 -17.38
C PRO A 222 6.07 0.78 -16.57
N ALA A 223 4.95 1.00 -17.25
CA ALA A 223 3.67 1.19 -16.58
C ALA A 223 3.30 0.01 -15.65
N MET A 224 3.64 -1.23 -16.03
CA MET A 224 3.43 -2.42 -15.18
C MET A 224 4.17 -2.34 -13.86
N LEU A 225 5.41 -1.83 -13.86
CA LEU A 225 6.22 -1.64 -12.66
C LEU A 225 5.53 -0.63 -11.73
N ILE A 226 5.12 0.52 -12.26
CA ILE A 226 4.46 1.58 -11.47
C ILE A 226 3.12 1.11 -10.90
N ILE A 227 2.31 0.38 -11.66
CA ILE A 227 1.06 -0.23 -11.16
C ILE A 227 1.37 -1.25 -10.06
N GLY A 228 2.40 -2.08 -10.24
CA GLY A 228 2.88 -3.02 -9.22
C GLY A 228 3.30 -2.33 -7.93
N MET A 229 4.04 -1.22 -8.01
CA MET A 229 4.45 -0.43 -6.84
C MET A 229 3.23 0.19 -6.15
N PHE A 230 2.25 0.66 -6.90
CA PHE A 230 1.02 1.23 -6.34
C PHE A 230 0.15 0.17 -5.65
N ALA A 231 0.05 -1.03 -6.22
CA ALA A 231 -0.63 -2.17 -5.59
C ALA A 231 0.09 -2.61 -4.31
N ALA A 232 1.42 -2.69 -4.32
CA ALA A 232 2.21 -2.96 -3.12
C ALA A 232 2.01 -1.87 -2.05
N ASN A 233 1.91 -0.60 -2.46
CA ASN A 233 1.59 0.50 -1.55
C ASN A 233 0.18 0.39 -0.94
N ALA A 234 -0.80 -0.14 -1.69
CA ALA A 234 -2.14 -0.41 -1.16
C ALA A 234 -2.10 -1.50 -0.07
N TRP A 235 -1.25 -2.52 -0.21
CA TRP A 235 -1.03 -3.52 0.85
C TRP A 235 -0.30 -2.93 2.06
N PHE A 236 0.69 -2.05 1.84
CA PHE A 236 1.38 -1.33 2.92
C PHE A 236 0.40 -0.49 3.76
N ARG A 237 -0.48 0.27 3.10
CA ARG A 237 -1.59 1.00 3.74
C ARG A 237 -2.46 0.07 4.58
N ASP A 238 -2.78 -1.10 4.06
CA ASP A 238 -3.66 -2.05 4.73
C ASP A 238 -3.06 -2.57 6.04
N GLY A 239 -1.73 -2.70 6.10
CA GLY A 239 -0.99 -2.98 7.34
C GLY A 239 -1.17 -1.91 8.42
N HIS A 240 -1.57 -0.69 8.07
CA HIS A 240 -1.70 0.46 8.98
C HIS A 240 -3.15 0.84 9.31
N LYS A 241 -4.15 0.09 8.81
CA LYS A 241 -5.58 0.36 9.07
C LYS A 241 -5.95 0.35 10.55
N TYR A 242 -5.19 -0.37 11.39
CA TYR A 242 -5.41 -0.42 12.84
C TYR A 242 -5.25 0.95 13.52
N GLN A 243 -4.60 1.91 12.86
CA GLN A 243 -4.45 3.30 13.31
C GLN A 243 -5.68 4.18 12.95
N GLY A 244 -6.73 3.60 12.36
CA GLY A 244 -7.92 4.31 11.91
C GLY A 244 -7.74 5.03 10.57
N LEU A 245 -8.72 5.87 10.22
CA LEU A 245 -8.75 6.55 8.91
C LEU A 245 -7.53 7.45 8.67
N LEU A 246 -7.10 8.22 9.69
CA LEU A 246 -5.94 9.10 9.56
C LEU A 246 -4.65 8.31 9.33
N GLY A 247 -4.45 7.21 10.04
CA GLY A 247 -3.28 6.34 9.83
C GLY A 247 -3.31 5.64 8.47
N ALA A 248 -4.49 5.23 8.00
CA ALA A 248 -4.65 4.68 6.65
C ALA A 248 -4.34 5.74 5.55
N VAL A 249 -4.83 6.98 5.68
CA VAL A 249 -4.52 8.05 4.71
C VAL A 249 -3.03 8.41 4.75
N ASN A 250 -2.47 8.53 5.95
CA ASN A 250 -1.07 8.88 6.17
C ASN A 250 -0.11 7.83 5.64
N SER A 251 -0.34 6.55 5.94
CA SER A 251 0.49 5.45 5.42
C SER A 251 0.43 5.34 3.89
N TRP A 252 -0.75 5.55 3.29
CA TRP A 252 -0.87 5.59 1.83
C TRP A 252 -0.08 6.76 1.22
N TYR A 253 -0.21 7.96 1.78
CA TYR A 253 0.53 9.14 1.33
C TYR A 253 2.05 8.97 1.50
N ALA A 254 2.50 8.59 2.70
CA ALA A 254 3.91 8.33 2.99
C ALA A 254 4.48 7.26 2.05
N GLY A 255 3.72 6.20 1.79
CA GLY A 255 4.15 5.17 0.87
C GLY A 255 4.24 5.61 -0.59
N CYS A 256 3.41 6.57 -1.05
CA CYS A 256 3.61 7.24 -2.34
C CYS A 256 4.92 8.04 -2.35
N VAL A 257 5.22 8.80 -1.29
CA VAL A 257 6.49 9.55 -1.18
C VAL A 257 7.71 8.62 -1.18
N LEU A 258 7.64 7.49 -0.47
CA LEU A 258 8.71 6.48 -0.46
C LEU A 258 8.84 5.77 -1.82
N MET A 259 7.75 5.60 -2.57
CA MET A 259 7.79 5.14 -3.95
C MET A 259 8.52 6.14 -4.85
N PHE A 260 8.24 7.45 -4.72
CA PHE A 260 9.00 8.48 -5.42
C PHE A 260 10.49 8.45 -5.05
N ALA A 261 10.80 8.25 -3.75
CA ALA A 261 12.18 8.14 -3.27
C ALA A 261 12.90 6.95 -3.92
N THR A 262 12.24 5.79 -3.95
CA THR A 262 12.76 4.56 -4.55
C THR A 262 13.07 4.76 -6.04
N VAL A 263 12.12 5.30 -6.81
CA VAL A 263 12.27 5.46 -8.26
C VAL A 263 13.38 6.45 -8.61
N ASN A 264 13.47 7.58 -7.91
CA ASN A 264 14.37 8.67 -8.28
C ASN A 264 15.76 8.61 -7.62
N TYR A 265 15.88 7.98 -6.46
CA TYR A 265 17.12 8.01 -5.66
C TYR A 265 17.57 6.64 -5.14
N GLY A 266 16.80 5.58 -5.41
CA GLY A 266 17.10 4.20 -5.01
C GLY A 266 16.46 3.79 -3.68
N ILE A 267 16.36 2.48 -3.46
CA ILE A 267 15.69 1.89 -2.29
C ILE A 267 16.37 2.25 -0.97
N PHE A 268 17.69 2.44 -0.95
CA PHE A 268 18.41 2.80 0.27
C PHE A 268 18.03 4.20 0.78
N VAL A 269 17.74 5.15 -0.12
CA VAL A 269 17.22 6.46 0.29
C VAL A 269 15.83 6.32 0.89
N ALA A 270 14.94 5.52 0.29
CA ALA A 270 13.62 5.25 0.84
C ALA A 270 13.69 4.62 2.26
N ILE A 271 14.58 3.64 2.47
CA ILE A 271 14.84 3.01 3.78
C ILE A 271 15.23 4.05 4.82
N ILE A 272 16.17 4.94 4.50
CA ILE A 272 16.64 5.95 5.46
C ILE A 272 15.52 6.96 5.75
N VAL A 273 14.79 7.43 4.72
CA VAL A 273 13.67 8.36 4.89
C VAL A 273 12.57 7.74 5.76
N HIS A 274 12.24 6.46 5.55
CA HIS A 274 11.28 5.73 6.38
C HIS A 274 11.79 5.59 7.83
N ALA A 275 13.05 5.21 8.04
CA ALA A 275 13.62 5.11 9.38
C ALA A 275 13.58 6.46 10.14
N LEU A 276 13.90 7.56 9.46
CA LEU A 276 13.81 8.91 10.05
C LEU A 276 12.37 9.29 10.38
N TYR A 277 11.42 8.92 9.52
CA TYR A 277 10.00 9.14 9.75
C TYR A 277 9.52 8.42 11.03
N ASP A 278 9.90 7.15 11.19
CA ASP A 278 9.58 6.35 12.36
C ASP A 278 10.18 6.92 13.65
N ILE A 279 11.47 7.25 13.63
CA ILE A 279 12.17 7.87 14.77
C ILE A 279 11.44 9.13 15.21
N MET A 280 11.08 10.00 14.26
CA MET A 280 10.35 11.23 14.53
C MET A 280 8.99 10.96 15.20
N VAL A 281 8.20 10.00 14.70
CA VAL A 281 6.90 9.65 15.28
C VAL A 281 7.06 9.15 16.73
N HIS A 282 8.06 8.31 17.01
CA HIS A 282 8.34 7.82 18.37
C HIS A 282 8.82 8.92 19.32
N VAL A 283 9.71 9.80 18.86
CA VAL A 283 10.19 10.93 19.66
C VAL A 283 9.04 11.88 20.01
N LEU A 284 8.18 12.22 19.05
CA LEU A 284 7.00 13.05 19.30
C LEU A 284 6.07 12.37 20.29
N ARG A 285 5.76 11.08 20.10
CA ARG A 285 4.94 10.29 21.03
C ARG A 285 5.47 10.34 22.46
N TYR A 286 6.77 10.13 22.63
CA TYR A 286 7.43 10.20 23.92
C TYR A 286 7.34 11.60 24.54
N GLY A 287 7.63 12.64 23.74
CA GLY A 287 7.52 14.04 24.18
C GLY A 287 6.12 14.41 24.66
N PHE A 288 5.08 14.06 23.89
CA PHE A 288 3.69 14.30 24.28
C PHE A 288 3.31 13.56 25.56
N LYS A 289 3.70 12.29 25.69
CA LYS A 289 3.47 11.52 26.93
C LYS A 289 4.12 12.18 28.14
N LYS A 290 5.36 12.66 28.00
CA LYS A 290 6.10 13.32 29.08
C LYS A 290 5.43 14.64 29.51
N VAL A 291 5.01 15.46 28.54
CA VAL A 291 4.30 16.72 28.81
C VAL A 291 2.95 16.48 29.47
N THR A 292 2.17 15.49 28.99
CA THR A 292 0.88 15.14 29.58
C THR A 292 1.03 14.60 30.99
N ALA A 293 2.00 13.71 31.23
CA ALA A 293 2.29 13.19 32.57
C ALA A 293 2.63 14.31 33.57
N TYR A 294 3.44 15.29 33.14
CA TYR A 294 3.78 16.46 33.98
C TYR A 294 2.58 17.37 34.28
N ARG A 295 1.58 17.45 33.39
CA ARG A 295 0.40 18.31 33.57
C ARG A 295 -0.67 17.71 34.49
N TYR A 296 -0.75 16.38 34.59
CA TYR A 296 -1.86 15.69 35.24
C TYR A 296 -1.44 14.75 36.38
N GLY A 297 -0.14 14.55 36.62
CA GLY A 297 0.40 13.78 37.76
C GLY A 297 1.02 14.69 38.80
#